data_AF-A0A8H6LCH3-F1
#
_entry.id   AF-A0A8H6LCH3-F1
#
_cell.length_a   1.000
_cell.length_b   1.000
_cell.length_c   1.000
_cell.angle_alpha   90.00
_cell.angle_beta   90.00
_cell.angle_gamma   90.00
#
_symmetry.space_group_name_H-M   'P 1'
#
loop_
_entity.id
_entity.type
_entity.pdbx_description
1 polymer ?
#
loop_
_entity_poly.entity_id
_entity_poly.type
_entity_poly.pdbx_seq_one_letter_code
_entity_poly.pdbx_strand_id
1 'polypeptide(L)'
;MPNEDQVFVLVGSTALFIPQRDEEILGPANTRNTLTNPECTPGRISLTYCGVCGVSWLVGEKGPDAAASHLSHHTLVHNYSGARRSLVVFIDGACPENGPAALQASVGVYFGPESPKNISRLIDTSRPTNQLAEITAAVEDMRQVRSVVVPERRILLKSSSPRTTPDTLRDARRFRLVLATDSSYLVDCMCEYMP
;
A
#
# COMPACT_ATOMS: atom_id res chain seq x y z
N MET A 1 -11.21 -9.40 24.32
CA MET A 1 -9.95 -9.27 23.55
C MET A 1 -10.34 -9.14 22.08
N PRO A 2 -10.10 -8.03 21.38
CA PRO A 2 -10.33 -7.96 19.94
C PRO A 2 -9.40 -8.95 19.25
N ASN A 3 -9.93 -9.76 18.34
CA ASN A 3 -9.22 -10.78 17.59
C ASN A 3 -8.03 -10.15 16.83
N GLU A 4 -6.84 -10.76 16.86
CA GLU A 4 -5.64 -10.18 16.21
C GLU A 4 -5.75 -10.11 14.67
N ASP A 5 -6.77 -10.76 14.11
CA ASP A 5 -7.08 -10.80 12.67
C ASP A 5 -8.13 -9.77 12.23
N GLN A 6 -8.49 -8.80 13.08
CA GLN A 6 -9.47 -7.77 12.70
C GLN A 6 -8.85 -6.78 11.71
N VAL A 7 -8.99 -7.09 10.42
CA VAL A 7 -8.66 -6.18 9.31
C VAL A 7 -9.75 -5.11 9.23
N PHE A 8 -9.38 -3.86 9.45
CA PHE A 8 -10.26 -2.74 9.14
C PHE A 8 -10.31 -2.60 7.63
N VAL A 9 -11.43 -3.02 7.03
CA VAL A 9 -11.73 -2.74 5.63
C VAL A 9 -12.23 -1.30 5.56
N LEU A 10 -11.48 -0.43 4.89
CA LEU A 10 -11.94 0.92 4.58
C LEU A 10 -13.11 0.81 3.60
N VAL A 11 -14.17 1.60 3.79
CA VAL A 11 -15.39 1.55 2.98
C VAL A 11 -15.73 2.94 2.41
N GLY A 12 -16.38 2.97 1.25
CA GLY A 12 -16.78 4.22 0.62
C GLY A 12 -15.58 5.10 0.23
N SER A 13 -15.77 6.42 0.28
CA SER A 13 -14.73 7.41 0.01
C SER A 13 -13.50 7.36 0.93
N THR A 14 -13.57 6.60 2.03
CA THR A 14 -12.41 6.37 2.92
C THR A 14 -11.45 5.30 2.41
N ALA A 15 -11.88 4.46 1.46
CA ALA A 15 -11.03 3.48 0.77
C ALA A 15 -10.18 4.12 -0.34
N LEU A 16 -10.59 5.29 -0.85
CA LEU A 16 -9.86 6.01 -1.88
C LEU A 16 -8.70 6.80 -1.27
N PHE A 17 -7.47 6.42 -1.66
CA PHE A 17 -6.29 7.19 -1.28
C PHE A 17 -6.20 8.47 -2.12
N ILE A 18 -6.42 9.62 -1.46
CA ILE A 18 -6.29 10.94 -2.06
C ILE A 18 -5.11 11.64 -1.39
N PRO A 19 -3.93 11.74 -2.03
CA PRO A 19 -2.74 12.35 -1.43
C PRO A 19 -2.98 13.76 -0.89
N GLN A 20 -3.81 14.55 -1.57
CA GLN A 20 -4.22 15.92 -1.23
C GLN A 20 -4.98 16.02 0.10
N ARG A 21 -5.48 14.89 0.62
CA ARG A 21 -6.27 14.81 1.85
C ARG A 21 -5.62 13.88 2.86
N ASP A 22 -4.42 13.37 2.54
CA ASP A 22 -3.78 12.36 3.34
C ASP A 22 -3.00 12.97 4.50
N GLU A 23 -3.37 12.60 5.71
CA GLU A 23 -2.75 13.17 6.91
C GLU A 23 -1.30 12.69 7.15
N GLU A 24 -0.84 11.59 6.52
CA GLU A 24 0.58 11.19 6.57
C GLU A 24 1.43 12.15 5.72
N ILE A 25 0.86 12.65 4.62
CA ILE A 25 1.50 13.62 3.71
C ILE A 25 1.41 15.04 4.27
N LEU A 26 0.23 15.46 4.72
CA LEU A 26 -0.04 16.84 5.13
C LEU A 26 0.37 17.16 6.56
N GLY A 27 0.39 16.16 7.45
CA GLY A 27 0.50 16.37 8.89
C GLY A 27 -0.81 16.83 9.55
N PRO A 28 -1.00 16.58 10.86
CA PRO A 28 -2.28 16.80 11.55
C PRO A 28 -2.72 18.27 11.64
N ALA A 29 -1.80 19.23 11.48
CA ALA A 29 -2.10 20.66 11.53
C ALA A 29 -2.68 21.20 10.20
N ASN A 30 -2.35 20.58 9.06
CA ASN A 30 -2.68 21.10 7.74
C ASN A 30 -3.96 20.48 7.13
N THR A 31 -4.45 19.36 7.67
CA THR A 31 -5.70 18.71 7.22
C THR A 31 -6.94 19.57 7.44
N ARG A 32 -6.93 20.45 8.46
CA ARG A 32 -8.07 21.35 8.75
C ARG A 32 -8.22 22.52 7.77
N ASN A 33 -7.12 22.95 7.15
CA ASN A 33 -7.08 24.13 6.28
C ASN A 33 -7.29 23.82 4.79
N THR A 34 -7.24 22.55 4.39
CA THR A 34 -7.38 22.10 2.98
C THR A 34 -8.82 21.91 2.53
N LEU A 35 -9.81 21.92 3.44
CA LEU A 35 -11.23 21.98 3.08
C LEU A 35 -11.60 23.28 2.33
N THR A 36 -10.77 24.31 2.43
CA THR A 36 -11.04 25.65 1.88
C THR A 36 -10.22 26.06 0.67
N ASN A 37 -9.21 25.27 0.24
CA ASN A 37 -8.40 25.62 -0.92
C ASN A 37 -7.91 24.37 -1.70
N PRO A 38 -8.39 24.12 -2.93
CA PRO A 38 -8.12 22.89 -3.69
C PRO A 38 -6.77 22.88 -4.44
N GLU A 39 -6.02 23.99 -4.46
CA GLU A 39 -4.78 24.13 -5.23
C GLU A 39 -3.52 23.65 -4.50
N CYS A 40 -3.62 22.59 -3.70
CA CYS A 40 -2.42 21.85 -3.31
C CYS A 40 -2.35 20.63 -4.22
N THR A 41 -1.89 20.82 -5.45
CA THR A 41 -1.40 19.68 -6.25
C THR A 41 -0.24 19.09 -5.47
N PRO A 42 -0.37 17.87 -4.91
CA PRO A 42 0.77 17.21 -4.34
C PRO A 42 1.68 16.99 -5.54
N GLY A 43 2.86 17.60 -5.50
CA GLY A 43 3.94 17.14 -6.35
C GLY A 43 4.04 15.61 -6.24
N ARG A 44 4.45 14.95 -7.33
CA ARG A 44 4.66 13.50 -7.44
C ARG A 44 4.90 12.85 -6.07
N ILE A 45 4.02 11.93 -5.68
CA ILE A 45 4.11 11.22 -4.39
C ILE A 45 5.54 10.70 -4.23
N SER A 46 6.18 11.07 -3.14
CA SER A 46 7.56 10.67 -2.86
C SER A 46 7.58 9.34 -2.12
N LEU A 47 8.42 8.42 -2.59
CA LEU A 47 8.55 7.08 -2.05
C LEU A 47 10.01 6.79 -1.70
N THR A 48 10.22 5.99 -0.67
CA THR A 48 11.54 5.49 -0.26
C THR A 48 11.55 3.98 -0.31
N TYR A 49 12.42 3.42 -1.16
CA TYR A 49 12.66 1.98 -1.20
C TYR A 49 13.62 1.55 -0.09
N CYS A 50 13.25 0.51 0.64
CA CYS A 50 14.12 -0.09 1.66
C CYS A 50 14.67 -1.42 1.16
N GLY A 51 15.99 -1.52 0.98
CA GLY A 51 16.66 -2.75 0.54
C GLY A 51 16.59 -3.91 1.55
N VAL A 52 16.37 -3.63 2.83
CA VAL A 52 16.21 -4.67 3.87
C VAL A 52 14.80 -5.27 3.84
N CYS A 53 13.77 -4.43 3.73
CA CYS A 53 12.39 -4.90 3.61
C CYS A 53 12.04 -5.39 2.19
N GLY A 54 12.76 -4.90 1.18
CA GLY A 54 12.48 -5.14 -0.22
C GLY A 54 11.16 -4.52 -0.70
N VAL A 55 10.73 -3.40 -0.12
CA VAL A 55 9.47 -2.72 -0.48
C VAL A 55 9.58 -1.19 -0.36
N SER A 56 8.64 -0.48 -0.99
CA SER A 56 8.59 0.99 -1.04
C SER A 56 7.60 1.59 -0.03
N TRP A 57 8.05 2.60 0.70
CA TRP A 57 7.27 3.30 1.71
C TRP A 57 6.95 4.72 1.28
N LEU A 58 5.76 5.20 1.64
CA LEU A 58 5.36 6.59 1.46
C LEU A 58 6.27 7.51 2.28
N VAL A 59 6.75 8.58 1.64
CA VAL A 59 7.42 9.67 2.34
C VAL A 59 6.36 10.63 2.87
N GLY A 60 6.16 10.60 4.19
CA GLY A 60 5.26 11.52 4.88
C GLY A 60 5.89 12.90 5.18
N GLU A 61 5.16 13.72 5.93
CA GLU A 61 5.55 15.10 6.32
C GLU A 61 6.96 15.19 6.93
N LYS A 62 7.40 14.15 7.65
CA LYS A 62 8.73 14.10 8.28
C LYS A 62 9.89 13.95 7.28
N GLY A 63 9.61 13.76 6.00
CA GLY A 63 10.59 13.74 4.93
C GLY A 63 11.30 12.39 4.72
N PRO A 64 12.17 12.30 3.70
CA PRO A 64 12.77 11.06 3.22
C PRO A 64 13.69 10.40 4.24
N ASP A 65 14.42 11.16 5.05
CA ASP A 65 15.30 10.62 6.09
C ASP A 65 14.51 9.83 7.15
N ALA A 66 13.32 10.32 7.51
CA ALA A 66 12.42 9.62 8.40
C ALA A 66 11.85 8.35 7.76
N ALA A 67 11.45 8.42 6.47
CA ALA A 67 10.96 7.26 5.71
C ALA A 67 12.03 6.19 5.48
N ALA A 68 13.31 6.60 5.35
CA ALA A 68 14.46 5.73 5.23
C ALA A 68 14.88 5.11 6.58
N SER A 69 14.39 5.65 7.70
CA SER A 69 14.73 5.16 9.04
C SER A 69 14.08 3.82 9.34
N HIS A 70 14.88 2.84 9.74
CA HIS A 70 14.49 1.43 9.70
C HIS A 70 14.49 0.75 11.08
N LEU A 71 13.29 0.52 11.64
CA LEU A 71 12.93 -0.70 12.36
C LEU A 71 11.62 -1.21 11.74
N SER A 72 11.85 -1.83 10.58
CA SER A 72 10.99 -2.09 9.43
C SER A 72 10.58 -0.89 8.57
N HIS A 73 10.08 0.25 9.08
CA HIS A 73 9.82 1.49 8.28
C HIS A 73 9.05 2.52 9.11
N HIS A 74 9.76 3.26 9.94
CA HIS A 74 9.25 3.79 11.20
C HIS A 74 8.63 5.21 11.13
N THR A 75 7.45 5.41 11.73
CA THR A 75 6.97 6.73 12.20
C THR A 75 6.97 6.73 13.73
N LEU A 76 8.02 7.25 14.37
CA LEU A 76 7.98 7.55 15.81
C LEU A 76 6.98 8.69 15.97
N VAL A 77 5.80 8.43 16.53
CA VAL A 77 4.89 9.52 16.87
C VAL A 77 4.76 9.60 18.38
N HIS A 78 4.89 10.82 18.88
CA HIS A 78 4.38 11.27 20.16
C HIS A 78 3.14 10.48 20.58
N ASN A 79 3.04 10.17 21.88
CA ASN A 79 2.09 9.27 22.57
C ASN A 79 0.57 9.42 22.28
N TYR A 80 0.14 10.20 21.29
CA TYR A 80 -1.27 10.47 20.97
C TYR A 80 -1.71 10.18 19.52
N SER A 81 -0.81 9.87 18.58
CA SER A 81 -1.24 9.54 17.19
C SER A 81 -0.34 8.48 16.55
N GLY A 82 -0.71 7.20 16.67
CA GLY A 82 0.06 6.03 16.23
C GLY A 82 0.77 6.17 14.87
N ALA A 83 1.89 5.46 14.76
CA ALA A 83 2.79 5.48 13.62
C ALA A 83 2.08 5.19 12.28
N ARG A 84 1.94 6.23 11.44
CA ARG A 84 1.43 6.10 10.07
C ARG A 84 2.53 5.62 9.15
N ARG A 85 2.41 4.38 8.69
CA ARG A 85 3.35 3.74 7.77
C ARG A 85 2.56 3.25 6.58
N SER A 86 2.83 3.77 5.39
CA SER A 86 2.14 3.34 4.18
C SER A 86 3.06 2.60 3.22
N LEU A 87 2.78 1.32 3.02
CA LEU A 87 3.36 0.50 1.96
C LEU A 87 2.64 0.89 0.67
N VAL A 88 3.39 1.37 -0.32
CA VAL A 88 2.83 1.71 -1.63
C VAL A 88 3.26 0.63 -2.61
N VAL A 89 2.30 0.01 -3.26
CA VAL A 89 2.52 -0.99 -4.30
C VAL A 89 1.83 -0.55 -5.57
N PHE A 90 2.55 -0.58 -6.68
CA PHE A 90 1.98 -0.30 -8.00
C PHE A 90 1.56 -1.62 -8.62
N ILE A 91 0.34 -1.65 -9.14
CA ILE A 91 -0.21 -2.79 -9.85
C ILE A 91 -0.64 -2.35 -11.24
N ASP A 92 -0.57 -3.29 -12.18
CA ASP A 92 -1.03 -3.09 -13.54
C ASP A 92 -1.49 -4.43 -14.11
N GLY A 93 -2.56 -4.40 -14.91
CA GLY A 93 -3.12 -5.54 -15.59
C GLY A 93 -3.22 -5.28 -17.09
N ALA A 94 -2.46 -6.03 -17.89
CA ALA A 94 -2.45 -5.84 -19.34
C ALA A 94 -3.11 -7.02 -20.07
N CYS A 95 -4.06 -6.71 -20.95
CA CYS A 95 -4.68 -7.66 -21.87
C CYS A 95 -4.67 -7.09 -23.30
N PRO A 96 -3.65 -7.41 -24.12
CA PRO A 96 -3.62 -7.01 -25.52
C PRO A 96 -4.85 -7.50 -26.28
N GLU A 97 -5.33 -6.70 -27.23
CA GLU A 97 -6.51 -7.03 -28.07
C GLU A 97 -7.81 -7.28 -27.29
N ASN A 98 -7.89 -6.74 -26.05
CA ASN A 98 -9.01 -6.81 -25.11
C ASN A 98 -10.38 -7.09 -25.77
N GLY A 99 -10.96 -8.26 -25.47
CA GLY A 99 -12.23 -8.69 -26.05
C GLY A 99 -12.19 -10.12 -26.58
N PRO A 100 -13.09 -10.51 -27.50
CA PRO A 100 -13.19 -11.89 -28.00
C PRO A 100 -11.93 -12.41 -28.72
N ALA A 101 -11.07 -11.50 -29.20
CA ALA A 101 -9.81 -11.82 -29.85
C ALA A 101 -8.64 -11.94 -28.86
N ALA A 102 -8.81 -11.52 -27.60
CA ALA A 102 -7.75 -11.58 -26.61
C ALA A 102 -7.35 -13.03 -26.34
N LEU A 103 -6.06 -13.30 -26.54
CA LEU A 103 -5.48 -14.63 -26.33
C LEU A 103 -4.78 -14.75 -24.98
N GLN A 104 -4.32 -13.64 -24.42
CA GLN A 104 -3.53 -13.61 -23.19
C GLN A 104 -3.80 -12.35 -22.37
N ALA A 105 -3.63 -12.49 -21.07
CA ALA A 105 -3.56 -11.38 -20.14
C ALA A 105 -2.37 -11.60 -19.18
N SER A 106 -1.88 -10.52 -18.60
CA SER A 106 -0.71 -10.51 -17.71
C SER A 106 -0.93 -9.58 -16.54
N VAL A 107 -0.17 -9.82 -15.47
CA VAL A 107 -0.17 -8.97 -14.27
C VAL A 107 1.24 -8.48 -13.99
N GLY A 108 1.31 -7.23 -13.53
CA GLY A 108 2.48 -6.62 -12.93
C GLY A 108 2.18 -6.19 -11.50
N VAL A 109 3.07 -6.53 -10.57
CA VAL A 109 3.07 -6.00 -9.20
C VAL A 109 4.47 -5.51 -8.87
N TYR A 110 4.58 -4.23 -8.54
CA TYR A 110 5.84 -3.54 -8.32
C TYR A 110 5.93 -2.97 -6.90
N PHE A 111 6.72 -3.63 -6.07
CA PHE A 111 7.06 -3.23 -4.70
C PHE A 111 8.23 -2.25 -4.65
N GLY A 112 9.07 -2.19 -5.68
CA GLY A 112 10.22 -1.30 -5.74
C GLY A 112 11.35 -1.80 -6.66
N PRO A 113 12.41 -1.00 -6.83
CA PRO A 113 13.53 -1.34 -7.71
C PRO A 113 14.16 -2.66 -7.30
N GLU A 114 14.24 -3.60 -8.26
CA GLU A 114 14.85 -4.92 -8.09
C GLU A 114 14.32 -5.72 -6.88
N SER A 115 13.11 -5.40 -6.41
CA SER A 115 12.53 -6.11 -5.28
C SER A 115 12.31 -7.59 -5.66
N PRO A 116 12.75 -8.55 -4.83
CA PRO A 116 12.47 -9.97 -5.05
C PRO A 116 10.97 -10.30 -4.88
N LYS A 117 10.17 -9.31 -4.45
CA LYS A 117 8.73 -9.43 -4.26
C LYS A 117 7.94 -8.96 -5.48
N ASN A 118 8.60 -8.36 -6.47
CA ASN A 118 7.96 -7.97 -7.73
C ASN A 118 7.42 -9.21 -8.45
N ILE A 119 6.25 -9.06 -9.06
CA ILE A 119 5.58 -10.12 -9.81
C ILE A 119 5.40 -9.64 -11.24
N SER A 120 5.78 -10.49 -12.20
CA SER A 120 5.41 -10.33 -13.61
C SER A 120 5.11 -11.72 -14.16
N ARG A 121 3.86 -11.95 -14.54
CA ARG A 121 3.44 -13.27 -15.05
C ARG A 121 2.20 -13.18 -15.92
N LEU A 122 2.02 -14.20 -16.76
CA LEU A 122 0.77 -14.43 -17.48
C LEU A 122 -0.33 -14.93 -16.54
N ILE A 123 -1.58 -14.65 -16.91
CA ILE A 123 -2.77 -15.16 -16.24
C ILE A 123 -3.21 -16.42 -16.98
N ASP A 124 -3.30 -17.53 -16.25
CA ASP A 124 -3.88 -18.77 -16.78
C ASP A 124 -5.41 -18.65 -16.81
N THR A 125 -5.94 -18.30 -17.97
CA THR A 125 -7.37 -18.13 -18.20
C THR A 125 -7.71 -18.37 -19.66
N SER A 126 -8.88 -18.96 -19.92
CA SER A 126 -9.42 -19.14 -21.27
C SER A 126 -10.20 -17.91 -21.77
N ARG A 127 -10.39 -16.89 -20.92
CA ARG A 127 -11.14 -15.66 -21.24
C ARG A 127 -10.42 -14.43 -20.70
N PRO A 128 -9.25 -14.09 -21.25
CA PRO A 128 -8.49 -12.92 -20.82
C PRO A 128 -9.26 -11.63 -21.17
N THR A 129 -9.30 -10.70 -20.22
CA THR A 129 -9.84 -9.35 -20.42
C THR A 129 -9.00 -8.37 -19.61
N ASN A 130 -9.04 -7.09 -19.95
CA ASN A 130 -8.31 -6.08 -19.20
C ASN A 130 -8.78 -6.02 -17.74
N GLN A 131 -10.09 -6.05 -17.51
CA GLN A 131 -10.67 -5.98 -16.17
C GLN A 131 -10.26 -7.18 -15.30
N LEU A 132 -10.21 -8.37 -15.89
CA LEU A 132 -9.71 -9.56 -15.22
C LEU A 132 -8.22 -9.38 -14.85
N ALA A 133 -7.42 -8.79 -15.73
CA ALA A 133 -6.01 -8.56 -15.49
C ALA A 133 -5.80 -7.61 -14.30
N GLU A 134 -6.50 -6.48 -14.26
CA GLU A 134 -6.42 -5.49 -13.18
C GLU A 134 -6.83 -6.06 -11.82
N ILE A 135 -7.98 -6.75 -11.77
CA ILE A 135 -8.44 -7.41 -10.53
C ILE A 135 -7.44 -8.47 -10.10
N THR A 136 -6.90 -9.25 -11.05
CA THR A 136 -5.91 -10.29 -10.72
C THR A 136 -4.63 -9.66 -10.16
N ALA A 137 -4.17 -8.53 -10.72
CA ALA A 137 -3.00 -7.82 -10.22
C ALA A 137 -3.19 -7.37 -8.75
N ALA A 138 -4.38 -6.83 -8.41
CA ALA A 138 -4.73 -6.48 -7.03
C ALA A 138 -4.76 -7.69 -6.09
N VAL A 139 -5.33 -8.82 -6.54
CA VAL A 139 -5.35 -10.07 -5.77
C VAL A 139 -3.93 -10.60 -5.53
N GLU A 140 -3.07 -10.54 -6.54
CA GLU A 140 -1.67 -10.99 -6.44
C GLU A 140 -0.88 -10.12 -5.46
N ASP A 141 -1.04 -8.79 -5.51
CA ASP A 141 -0.44 -7.89 -4.52
C ASP A 141 -0.87 -8.26 -3.11
N MET A 142 -2.19 -8.31 -2.84
CA MET A 142 -2.70 -8.64 -1.50
C MET A 142 -2.23 -10.02 -1.03
N ARG A 143 -2.13 -11.00 -1.94
CA ARG A 143 -1.56 -12.33 -1.64
C ARG A 143 -0.10 -12.22 -1.23
N GLN A 144 0.72 -11.54 -2.03
CA GLN A 144 2.15 -11.37 -1.80
C GLN A 144 2.45 -10.60 -0.51
N VAL A 145 1.66 -9.56 -0.22
CA VAL A 145 1.74 -8.81 1.04
C VAL A 145 1.43 -9.74 2.21
N ARG A 146 0.35 -10.52 2.13
CA ARG A 146 -0.07 -11.41 3.22
C ARG A 146 0.89 -12.57 3.45
N SER A 147 1.39 -13.21 2.40
CA SER A 147 2.18 -14.44 2.49
C SER A 147 3.68 -14.21 2.64
N VAL A 148 4.20 -13.09 2.14
CA VAL A 148 5.64 -12.80 2.12
C VAL A 148 5.98 -11.57 2.95
N VAL A 149 5.40 -10.41 2.63
CA VAL A 149 5.77 -9.13 3.27
C VAL A 149 5.49 -9.16 4.76
N VAL A 150 4.28 -9.56 5.17
CA VAL A 150 3.86 -9.57 6.58
C VAL A 150 4.69 -10.53 7.44
N PRO A 151 4.93 -11.79 7.04
CA PRO A 151 5.79 -12.70 7.79
C PRO A 151 7.24 -12.25 7.91
N GLU A 152 7.88 -11.85 6.80
CA GLU A 152 9.28 -11.39 6.82
C GLU A 152 9.45 -10.18 7.75
N ARG A 153 8.53 -9.23 7.63
CA ARG A 153 8.49 -8.06 8.50
C ARG A 153 8.36 -8.42 9.98
N ARG A 154 7.51 -9.40 10.31
CA ARG A 154 7.36 -9.89 11.69
C ARG A 154 8.65 -10.50 12.23
N ILE A 155 9.44 -11.16 11.39
CA ILE A 155 10.76 -11.69 11.75
C ILE A 155 11.74 -10.54 12.00
N LEU A 156 11.80 -9.57 11.08
CA LEU A 156 12.66 -8.39 11.21
C LEU A 156 12.39 -7.60 12.50
N LEU A 157 11.12 -7.36 12.84
CA LEU A 157 10.75 -6.66 14.08
C LEU A 157 11.13 -7.43 15.36
N LYS A 158 11.13 -8.76 15.33
CA LYS A 158 11.50 -9.59 16.48
C LYS A 158 13.01 -9.65 16.70
N SER A 159 13.79 -9.71 15.62
CA SER A 159 15.25 -9.84 15.72
C SER A 159 15.92 -8.54 16.18
N SER A 160 15.30 -7.39 15.93
CA SER A 160 15.90 -6.07 16.19
C SER A 160 15.56 -5.45 17.56
N SER A 161 14.74 -6.11 18.40
CA SER A 161 14.29 -5.53 19.69
C SER A 161 14.13 -6.56 20.83
N PRO A 162 15.20 -6.85 21.62
CA PRO A 162 15.10 -7.71 22.80
C PRO A 162 14.42 -7.06 24.01
N ARG A 163 14.33 -5.71 24.06
CA ARG A 163 13.90 -4.92 25.24
C ARG A 163 12.66 -4.03 25.01
N THR A 164 11.93 -4.22 23.91
CA THR A 164 10.75 -3.40 23.58
C THR A 164 9.48 -3.97 24.23
N THR A 165 8.58 -3.10 24.69
CA THR A 165 7.32 -3.54 25.30
C THR A 165 6.40 -4.21 24.28
N PRO A 166 5.51 -5.14 24.70
CA PRO A 166 4.58 -5.81 23.80
C PRO A 166 3.70 -4.86 22.97
N ASP A 167 3.30 -3.72 23.54
CA ASP A 167 2.43 -2.74 22.88
C ASP A 167 3.13 -2.00 21.75
N THR A 168 4.40 -1.60 21.95
CA THR A 168 5.20 -0.97 20.89
C THR A 168 5.46 -1.94 19.74
N LEU A 169 5.64 -3.24 20.03
CA LEU A 169 5.73 -4.28 19.00
C LEU A 169 4.39 -4.50 18.26
N ARG A 170 3.26 -4.38 18.95
CA ARG A 170 1.92 -4.47 18.33
C ARG A 170 1.67 -3.30 17.39
N ASP A 171 1.98 -2.07 17.81
CA ASP A 171 1.85 -0.90 16.94
C ASP A 171 2.81 -1.00 15.75
N ALA A 172 4.06 -1.41 16.00
CA ALA A 172 5.04 -1.63 14.96
C ALA A 172 4.55 -2.63 13.92
N ARG A 173 3.68 -3.60 14.24
CA ARG A 173 3.12 -4.56 13.26
C ARG A 173 2.12 -3.95 12.28
N ARG A 174 1.51 -2.81 12.59
CA ARG A 174 0.49 -2.18 11.75
C ARG A 174 1.12 -1.29 10.69
N PHE A 175 0.54 -1.34 9.50
CA PHE A 175 0.82 -0.47 8.38
C PHE A 175 -0.43 -0.39 7.49
N ARG A 176 -0.51 0.67 6.69
CA ARG A 176 -1.50 0.83 5.63
C ARG A 176 -0.91 0.30 4.32
N LEU A 177 -1.70 -0.45 3.56
CA LEU A 177 -1.37 -0.81 2.18
C LEU A 177 -2.09 0.18 1.26
N VAL A 178 -1.36 0.78 0.34
CA VAL A 178 -1.86 1.67 -0.72
C VAL A 178 -1.59 0.98 -2.05
N LEU A 179 -2.66 0.52 -2.71
CA LEU A 179 -2.59 -0.02 -4.06
C LEU A 179 -2.73 1.14 -5.04
N ALA A 180 -1.70 1.37 -5.85
CA ALA A 180 -1.71 2.36 -6.91
C ALA A 180 -1.95 1.66 -8.26
N THR A 181 -3.00 2.07 -8.96
CA THR A 181 -3.45 1.56 -10.26
C THR A 181 -3.97 2.73 -11.09
N ASP A 182 -3.92 2.60 -12.40
CA ASP A 182 -4.59 3.50 -13.36
C ASP A 182 -5.99 3.01 -13.76
N SER A 183 -6.42 1.83 -13.31
CA SER A 183 -7.74 1.27 -13.54
C SER A 183 -8.80 1.92 -12.65
N SER A 184 -9.54 2.89 -13.20
CA SER A 184 -10.69 3.49 -12.52
C SER A 184 -11.75 2.44 -12.17
N TYR A 185 -11.94 1.44 -13.03
CA TYR A 185 -12.88 0.35 -12.77
C TYR A 185 -12.55 -0.41 -11.49
N LEU A 186 -11.29 -0.76 -11.28
CA LEU A 186 -10.87 -1.45 -10.06
C LEU A 186 -11.11 -0.57 -8.83
N VAL A 187 -10.78 0.72 -8.92
CA VAL A 187 -10.99 1.69 -7.84
C VAL A 187 -12.48 1.80 -7.50
N ASP A 188 -13.35 1.99 -8.50
CA ASP A 188 -14.79 2.15 -8.32
C ASP A 188 -15.41 0.87 -7.72
N CYS A 189 -15.02 -0.30 -8.22
CA CYS A 189 -15.46 -1.59 -7.69
C CYS A 189 -15.11 -1.78 -6.21
N MET A 190 -13.93 -1.30 -5.78
CA MET A 190 -13.47 -1.47 -4.39
C MET A 190 -13.95 -0.36 -3.45
N CYS A 191 -14.16 0.85 -3.95
CA CYS A 191 -14.40 2.03 -3.13
C CYS A 191 -15.85 2.52 -3.14
N GLU A 192 -16.61 2.28 -4.21
CA GLU A 192 -17.99 2.77 -4.33
C GLU A 192 -19.03 1.66 -4.13
N TYR A 193 -18.70 0.43 -4.52
CA TYR A 193 -19.61 -0.71 -4.48
C TYR A 193 -19.38 -1.60 -3.24
N MET A 194 -19.76 -1.11 -2.06
CA MET A 194 -20.12 -1.96 -0.92
C MET A 194 -21.46 -1.48 -0.35
N PRO A 195 -22.57 -2.22 -0.56
CA PRO A 195 -23.86 -1.92 0.07
C PRO A 195 -23.88 -2.14 1.59
#